data_AF-A0A0Q9X5T4-F1
#
_entry.id   AF-A0A0Q9X5T4-F1
#
_cell.length_a   1.000
_cell.length_b   1.000
_cell.length_c   1.000
_cell.angle_alpha   90.00
_cell.angle_beta   90.00
_cell.angle_gamma   90.00
#
_symmetry.space_group_name_H-M   'P 1'
#
loop_
_entity.id
_entity.type
_entity.pdbx_description
1 polymer ?
#
loop_
_entity_poly.entity_id
_entity_poly.type
_entity_poly.pdbx_seq_one_letter_code
_entity_poly.pdbx_strand_id
1 'polypeptide(L)'
;MLRTFGSLRVHCQQLLRQTNKQHLTTRTCRKQSTLGGNRNDPDAARKLRSKSTLYYITAGGVLIVGFSYAAVPLYSIFCQAYSYGGTTSQGHDTEKVEHMVKVNDRVLKIRFNADIGSSMRWNFKPQQYEIKVAPGETALAFYTAKNPTDKPVVGISTYNVIPFEAGAYFNKIQCFCFEEQMLNPHEEVDMPVFFYIDPEITQDPALEYCDTITLSYTFFEAKEGLKLNFPTYAKPHAASA
;
A
#
# COMPACT_ATOMS: atom_id res chain seq x y z
N MET A 1 0.73 36.00 -33.68
CA MET A 1 -0.10 35.04 -32.91
C MET A 1 -0.24 35.53 -31.47
N LEU A 2 -1.14 36.48 -31.25
CA LEU A 2 -1.34 37.16 -29.95
C LEU A 2 -2.84 37.29 -29.63
N ARG A 3 -3.64 36.27 -29.96
CA ARG A 3 -5.10 36.28 -29.85
C ARG A 3 -5.65 34.95 -29.34
N THR A 4 -5.21 34.49 -28.17
CA THR A 4 -5.85 33.37 -27.45
C THR A 4 -5.74 33.48 -25.92
N PHE A 5 -5.37 34.64 -25.37
CA PHE A 5 -5.34 34.87 -23.91
C PHE A 5 -6.55 35.68 -23.37
N GLY A 6 -7.53 36.01 -24.23
CA GLY A 6 -8.64 36.90 -23.88
C GLY A 6 -9.92 36.24 -23.36
N SER A 7 -10.04 34.91 -23.35
CA SER A 7 -11.36 34.27 -23.15
C SER A 7 -11.64 33.70 -21.75
N LEU A 8 -10.63 33.44 -20.91
CA LEU A 8 -10.88 32.83 -19.58
C LEU A 8 -10.97 33.81 -18.40
N ARG A 9 -10.64 35.10 -18.59
CA ARG A 9 -10.80 36.11 -17.53
C ARG A 9 -12.22 36.68 -17.39
N VAL A 10 -13.12 36.40 -18.33
CA VAL A 10 -14.45 37.03 -18.40
C VAL A 10 -15.55 36.24 -17.66
N HIS A 11 -15.34 34.96 -17.36
CA HIS A 11 -16.35 34.12 -16.70
C HIS A 11 -16.30 34.10 -15.16
N CYS A 12 -15.21 34.56 -14.52
CA CYS A 12 -15.06 34.50 -13.06
C CYS A 12 -15.60 35.75 -12.32
N GLN A 13 -15.81 36.88 -13.01
CA GLN A 13 -16.31 38.12 -12.39
C GLN A 13 -17.85 38.26 -12.36
N GLN A 14 -18.61 37.33 -12.94
CA GLN A 14 -20.07 37.43 -13.04
C GLN A 14 -20.86 36.77 -11.89
N LEU A 15 -20.26 35.92 -11.05
CA LEU A 15 -20.99 35.23 -9.96
C LEU A 15 -20.89 35.90 -8.58
N LEU A 16 -20.05 36.92 -8.40
CA LEU A 16 -19.88 37.62 -7.11
C LEU A 16 -20.74 38.89 -6.94
N ARG A 17 -21.69 39.18 -7.85
CA ARG A 17 -22.50 40.41 -7.84
C ARG A 17 -24.00 40.25 -7.53
N GLN A 18 -24.50 39.05 -7.22
CA GLN A 18 -25.96 38.79 -7.16
C GLN A 18 -26.62 38.60 -5.79
N THR A 19 -25.97 38.78 -4.65
CA THR A 19 -26.67 38.64 -3.34
C THR A 19 -26.70 39.90 -2.48
N ASN A 20 -26.23 41.04 -3.00
CA ASN A 20 -26.32 42.33 -2.30
C ASN A 20 -27.34 43.25 -2.98
N LYS A 21 -28.63 43.08 -2.60
CA LYS A 21 -29.74 44.05 -2.68
C LYS A 21 -31.05 43.31 -2.89
N GLN A 22 -31.66 42.81 -1.81
CA GLN A 22 -33.11 42.79 -1.49
C GLN A 22 -33.14 42.33 -0.03
N HIS A 23 -33.41 43.14 1.00
CA HIS A 23 -34.69 43.75 1.28
C HIS A 23 -34.48 44.73 2.44
N LEU A 24 -34.50 46.04 2.14
CA LEU A 24 -34.76 47.08 3.13
C LEU A 24 -36.21 47.52 2.89
N THR A 25 -37.15 46.96 3.64
CA THR A 25 -38.51 47.51 3.76
C THR A 25 -38.95 47.49 5.21
N THR A 26 -38.73 48.64 5.82
CA THR A 26 -39.50 49.26 6.89
C THR A 26 -40.99 48.91 6.85
N ARG A 27 -41.50 48.27 7.91
CA ARG A 27 -42.84 48.52 8.48
C ARG A 27 -42.83 48.20 9.99
N THR A 28 -42.78 49.29 10.78
CA THR A 28 -43.65 49.57 11.94
C THR A 28 -43.96 48.44 12.93
N CYS A 29 -43.49 48.57 14.18
CA CYS A 29 -44.39 48.96 15.28
C CYS A 29 -43.57 49.35 16.54
N ARG A 30 -43.74 50.60 16.94
CA ARG A 30 -43.38 51.12 18.26
C ARG A 30 -44.31 50.48 19.30
N LYS A 31 -43.76 49.72 20.25
CA LYS A 31 -44.38 49.57 21.57
C LYS A 31 -43.36 49.93 22.64
N GLN A 32 -43.51 51.17 23.10
CA GLN A 32 -43.00 51.68 24.35
C GLN A 32 -44.03 51.31 25.41
N SER A 33 -43.67 50.44 26.33
CA SER A 33 -44.35 50.22 27.62
C SER A 33 -43.38 49.41 28.50
N THR A 34 -42.58 50.08 29.33
CA THR A 34 -42.84 50.18 30.78
C THR A 34 -43.24 48.85 31.39
N LEU A 35 -42.33 48.27 32.17
CA LEU A 35 -42.48 47.38 33.32
C LEU A 35 -41.11 46.71 33.46
N GLY A 36 -40.25 47.14 34.39
CA GLY A 36 -40.50 46.81 35.78
C GLY A 36 -40.44 45.29 35.93
N GLY A 37 -39.26 44.70 35.72
CA GLY A 37 -39.04 43.26 35.77
C GLY A 37 -37.72 43.00 36.48
N ASN A 38 -37.84 42.46 37.68
CA ASN A 38 -36.79 42.10 38.65
C ASN A 38 -35.44 41.71 38.02
N ARG A 39 -34.34 42.32 38.49
CA ARG A 39 -32.94 41.97 38.14
C ARG A 39 -32.49 40.59 38.66
N ASN A 40 -33.44 39.72 38.98
CA ASN A 40 -33.26 38.41 39.61
C ASN A 40 -34.09 37.35 38.88
N ASP A 41 -33.90 37.20 37.56
CA ASP A 41 -34.37 36.02 36.84
C ASP A 41 -33.19 35.04 36.66
N PRO A 42 -32.95 34.13 37.62
CA PRO A 42 -31.87 33.13 37.51
C PRO A 42 -32.03 32.25 36.26
N ASP A 43 -33.25 32.15 35.72
CA ASP A 43 -33.58 31.33 34.57
C ASP A 43 -33.09 31.91 33.22
N ALA A 44 -33.01 33.24 33.08
CA ALA A 44 -32.50 33.87 31.86
C ALA A 44 -30.97 33.71 31.74
N ALA A 45 -30.24 33.88 32.85
CA ALA A 45 -28.80 33.64 32.93
C ALA A 45 -28.46 32.15 32.76
N ARG A 46 -29.27 31.25 33.32
CA ARG A 46 -29.14 29.80 33.15
C ARG A 46 -29.35 29.37 31.69
N LYS A 47 -30.34 29.92 30.99
CA LYS A 47 -30.59 29.62 29.56
C LYS A 47 -29.46 30.07 28.64
N LEU A 48 -28.84 31.23 28.90
CA LEU A 48 -27.68 31.70 28.12
C LEU A 48 -26.44 30.83 28.33
N ARG A 49 -26.18 30.39 29.57
CA ARG A 49 -25.10 29.45 29.88
C ARG A 49 -25.33 28.08 29.25
N SER A 50 -26.55 27.54 29.33
CA SER A 50 -26.89 26.26 28.68
C SER A 50 -26.79 26.31 27.16
N LYS A 51 -27.16 27.42 26.52
CA LYS A 51 -26.96 27.60 25.07
C LYS A 51 -25.47 27.68 24.70
N SER A 52 -24.68 28.39 25.50
CA SER A 52 -23.23 28.46 25.29
C SER A 52 -22.59 27.07 25.44
N THR A 53 -22.96 26.32 26.48
CA THR A 53 -22.53 24.93 26.68
C THR A 53 -22.93 24.02 25.52
N LEU A 54 -24.15 24.15 25.00
CA LEU A 54 -24.61 23.38 23.84
C LEU A 54 -23.73 23.65 22.61
N TYR A 55 -23.41 24.92 22.31
CA TYR A 55 -22.53 25.26 21.19
C TYR A 55 -21.12 24.67 21.34
N TYR A 56 -20.55 24.70 22.54
CA TYR A 56 -19.24 24.10 22.79
C TYR A 56 -19.25 22.57 22.62
N ILE A 57 -20.30 21.89 23.08
CA ILE A 57 -20.44 20.43 22.91
C ILE A 57 -20.61 20.09 21.42
N THR A 58 -21.45 20.83 20.69
CA THR A 58 -21.63 20.59 19.25
C THR A 58 -20.35 20.87 18.47
N ALA A 59 -19.61 21.94 18.80
CA ALA A 59 -18.34 22.25 18.16
C ALA A 59 -17.29 21.18 18.45
N GLY A 60 -17.21 20.69 19.69
CA GLY A 60 -16.33 19.58 20.07
C GLY A 60 -16.68 18.29 19.34
N GLY A 61 -17.96 17.96 19.21
CA GLY A 61 -18.43 16.79 18.47
C GLY A 61 -18.04 16.82 16.99
N VAL A 62 -18.27 17.95 16.31
CA VAL A 62 -17.87 18.11 14.89
C VAL A 62 -16.36 18.02 14.72
N LEU A 63 -15.58 18.58 15.66
CA LEU A 63 -14.13 18.54 15.62
C LEU A 63 -13.62 17.10 15.76
N ILE A 64 -14.12 16.31 16.72
CA ILE A 64 -13.70 14.91 16.91
C ILE A 64 -14.01 14.05 15.68
N VAL A 65 -15.19 14.26 15.07
CA VAL A 65 -15.57 13.54 13.84
C VAL A 65 -14.68 13.96 12.67
N GLY A 66 -14.39 15.26 12.54
CA GLY A 66 -13.47 15.77 11.52
C GLY A 66 -12.06 15.20 11.64
N PHE A 67 -11.50 15.14 12.86
CA PHE A 67 -10.18 14.54 13.09
C PHE A 67 -10.15 13.04 12.80
N SER A 68 -11.19 12.31 13.20
CA SER A 68 -11.29 10.86 12.92
C SER A 68 -11.28 10.56 11.41
N TYR A 69 -11.99 11.37 10.62
CA TYR A 69 -12.03 11.20 9.16
C TYR A 69 -10.74 11.65 8.47
N ALA A 70 -10.09 12.71 8.98
CA ALA A 70 -8.83 13.21 8.43
C ALA A 70 -7.62 12.33 8.75
N ALA A 71 -7.67 11.51 9.81
CA ALA A 71 -6.55 10.67 10.23
C ALA A 71 -6.12 9.64 9.18
N VAL A 72 -7.08 9.06 8.43
CA VAL A 72 -6.80 8.03 7.42
C VAL A 72 -5.94 8.56 6.25
N PRO A 73 -6.35 9.64 5.53
CA PRO A 73 -5.53 10.18 4.45
C PRO A 73 -4.22 10.80 4.95
N LEU A 74 -4.21 11.38 6.15
CA LEU A 74 -2.98 11.91 6.75
C LEU A 74 -1.97 10.78 7.02
N TYR A 75 -2.45 9.63 7.52
CA TYR A 75 -1.61 8.44 7.72
C TYR A 75 -1.07 7.89 6.40
N SER A 76 -1.90 7.81 5.35
CA SER A 76 -1.41 7.35 4.03
C SER A 76 -0.34 8.27 3.44
N ILE A 77 -0.47 9.58 3.59
CA ILE A 77 0.54 10.55 3.12
C ILE A 77 1.83 10.41 3.94
N PHE A 78 1.70 10.22 5.26
CA PHE A 78 2.86 10.00 6.13
C PHE A 78 3.57 8.68 5.81
N CYS A 79 2.84 7.59 5.59
CA CYS A 79 3.39 6.30 5.17
C CYS A 79 4.08 6.37 3.81
N GLN A 80 3.56 7.16 2.87
CA GLN A 80 4.21 7.40 1.57
C GLN A 80 5.45 8.27 1.69
N ALA A 81 5.45 9.30 2.54
CA ALA A 81 6.57 10.22 2.69
C ALA A 81 7.74 9.62 3.48
N TYR A 82 7.45 8.82 4.52
CA TYR A 82 8.46 8.19 5.37
C TYR A 82 8.72 6.73 5.02
N SER A 83 8.05 6.17 4.01
CA SER A 83 8.18 4.76 3.58
C SER A 83 7.92 3.72 4.69
N TYR A 84 7.17 4.10 5.73
CA TYR A 84 6.85 3.22 6.85
C TYR A 84 5.69 2.29 6.45
N GLY A 85 6.00 1.21 5.72
CA GLY A 85 5.00 0.21 5.32
C GLY A 85 5.23 -0.52 4.00
N GLY A 86 6.29 -0.22 3.23
CA GLY A 86 6.64 -0.99 2.03
C GLY A 86 5.61 -0.97 0.90
N THR A 87 4.61 -0.09 0.95
CA THR A 87 3.63 0.06 -0.14
C THR A 87 4.28 0.87 -1.26
N THR A 88 4.79 0.16 -2.26
CA THR A 88 5.21 0.73 -3.54
C THR A 88 4.08 1.57 -4.12
N SER A 89 4.38 2.79 -4.58
CA SER A 89 3.45 3.51 -5.47
C SER A 89 3.04 2.56 -6.59
N GLN A 90 1.74 2.37 -6.78
CA GLN A 90 1.22 1.73 -7.99
C GLN A 90 1.59 2.63 -9.18
N GLY A 91 2.76 2.37 -9.73
CA GLY A 91 3.26 2.92 -10.98
C GLY A 91 4.05 1.80 -11.63
N HIS A 92 3.38 1.05 -12.50
CA HIS A 92 4.04 0.17 -13.46
C HIS A 92 4.83 1.06 -14.44
N ASP A 93 5.99 1.55 -14.03
CA ASP A 93 6.88 2.34 -14.88
C ASP A 93 7.81 1.37 -15.65
N THR A 94 7.24 0.68 -16.63
CA THR A 94 7.97 -0.14 -17.60
C THR A 94 8.97 0.66 -18.44
N GLU A 95 8.90 2.00 -18.42
CA GLU A 95 9.80 2.91 -19.15
C GLU A 95 11.15 3.14 -18.46
N LYS A 96 11.25 2.92 -17.14
CA LYS A 96 12.53 3.07 -16.40
C LYS A 96 13.57 2.00 -16.74
N VAL A 97 13.16 0.90 -17.41
CA VAL A 97 14.06 -0.23 -17.72
C VAL A 97 15.01 0.08 -18.89
N GLU A 98 14.62 0.95 -19.84
CA GLU A 98 15.44 1.21 -21.04
C GLU A 98 16.61 2.18 -20.80
N HIS A 99 16.59 2.94 -19.69
CA HIS A 99 17.60 3.97 -19.39
C HIS A 99 18.49 3.66 -18.19
N MET A 100 18.46 2.43 -17.64
CA MET A 100 19.35 2.06 -16.54
C MET A 100 20.81 1.99 -16.99
N VAL A 101 21.61 2.95 -16.51
CA VAL A 101 23.06 2.90 -16.62
C VAL A 101 23.58 1.91 -15.58
N LYS A 102 24.22 0.84 -16.04
CA LYS A 102 24.86 -0.16 -15.18
C LYS A 102 25.89 0.51 -14.26
N VAL A 103 25.67 0.46 -12.95
CA VAL A 103 26.66 0.90 -11.96
C VAL A 103 27.54 -0.32 -11.65
N ASN A 104 28.64 -0.45 -12.39
CA ASN A 104 29.58 -1.58 -12.26
C ASN A 104 30.41 -1.57 -10.96
N ASP A 105 30.36 -0.48 -10.18
CA ASP A 105 31.27 -0.29 -9.04
C ASP A 105 30.90 -1.11 -7.80
N ARG A 106 29.75 -1.80 -7.80
CA ARG A 106 29.31 -2.64 -6.67
C ARG A 106 28.84 -4.00 -7.14
N VAL A 107 29.47 -5.07 -6.65
CA VAL A 107 29.08 -6.46 -6.96
C VAL A 107 28.31 -7.04 -5.79
N LEU A 108 27.06 -7.41 -6.01
CA LEU A 108 26.20 -8.03 -5.00
C LEU A 108 26.29 -9.55 -5.10
N LYS A 109 26.32 -10.22 -3.94
CA LYS A 109 26.25 -11.67 -3.82
C LYS A 109 24.81 -12.08 -3.58
N ILE A 110 24.24 -12.83 -4.51
CA ILE A 110 22.89 -13.36 -4.40
C ILE A 110 22.98 -14.80 -3.95
N ARG A 111 22.51 -15.07 -2.74
CA ARG A 111 22.44 -16.41 -2.16
C ARG A 111 21.06 -16.99 -2.42
N PHE A 112 21.03 -18.25 -2.85
CA PHE A 112 19.80 -18.96 -3.11
C PHE A 112 19.56 -20.00 -2.02
N ASN A 113 18.37 -19.93 -1.43
CA ASN A 113 17.93 -20.85 -0.43
C ASN A 113 16.62 -21.54 -0.87
N ALA A 114 16.50 -22.82 -0.56
CA ALA A 114 15.40 -23.67 -0.97
C ALA A 114 14.93 -24.48 0.24
N ASP A 115 13.69 -24.21 0.65
CA ASP A 115 13.03 -24.86 1.77
C ASP A 115 11.74 -25.54 1.29
N ILE A 116 11.29 -26.50 2.08
CA ILE A 116 10.02 -27.20 1.87
C ILE A 116 9.22 -27.20 3.17
N GLY A 117 7.90 -27.05 3.04
CA GLY A 117 6.97 -27.20 4.15
C GLY A 117 6.94 -28.63 4.67
N SER A 118 6.60 -28.81 5.94
CA SER A 118 6.64 -30.12 6.62
C SER A 118 5.74 -31.20 5.99
N SER A 119 4.68 -30.80 5.29
CA SER A 119 3.79 -31.71 4.55
C SER A 119 4.36 -32.11 3.19
N MET A 120 5.24 -31.30 2.61
CA MET A 120 5.78 -31.48 1.27
C MET A 120 6.85 -32.57 1.25
N ARG A 121 6.79 -33.46 0.26
CA ARG A 121 7.76 -34.56 0.08
C ARG A 121 8.71 -34.36 -1.08
N TRP A 122 8.61 -33.24 -1.78
CA TRP A 122 9.51 -32.92 -2.89
C TRP A 122 10.94 -32.74 -2.40
N ASN A 123 11.89 -33.12 -3.26
CA ASN A 123 13.27 -32.71 -3.12
C ASN A 123 13.46 -31.44 -3.94
N PHE A 124 13.56 -30.31 -3.24
CA PHE A 124 13.72 -28.99 -3.85
C PHE A 124 15.08 -28.42 -3.46
N LYS A 125 15.89 -28.07 -4.45
CA LYS A 125 17.25 -27.56 -4.23
C LYS A 125 17.62 -26.51 -5.29
N PRO A 126 18.43 -25.50 -4.93
CA PRO A 126 19.00 -24.63 -5.94
C PRO A 126 20.10 -25.38 -6.69
N GLN A 127 20.26 -25.13 -7.99
CA GLN A 127 21.41 -25.62 -8.74
C GLN A 127 22.68 -24.85 -8.39
N GLN A 128 22.54 -23.58 -8.01
CA GLN A 128 23.61 -22.66 -7.69
C GLN A 128 23.30 -22.04 -6.33
N TYR A 129 24.21 -22.12 -5.36
CA TYR A 129 23.98 -21.54 -4.01
C TYR A 129 24.29 -20.04 -3.93
N GLU A 130 25.18 -19.56 -4.79
CA GLU A 130 25.58 -18.15 -4.83
C GLU A 130 25.91 -17.73 -6.26
N ILE A 131 25.46 -16.54 -6.65
CA ILE A 131 25.93 -15.86 -7.87
C ILE A 131 26.32 -14.42 -7.55
N LYS A 132 27.20 -13.85 -8.36
CA LYS A 132 27.63 -12.45 -8.26
C LYS A 132 27.02 -11.66 -9.40
N VAL A 133 26.29 -10.60 -9.08
CA VAL A 133 25.53 -9.80 -10.04
C VAL A 133 25.76 -8.32 -9.71
N ALA A 134 25.97 -7.51 -10.74
CA ALA A 134 26.02 -6.06 -10.57
C ALA A 134 24.59 -5.47 -10.61
N PRO A 135 24.28 -4.41 -9.83
CA PRO A 135 23.03 -3.68 -9.98
C PRO A 135 22.81 -3.21 -11.43
N GLY A 136 21.59 -3.37 -11.93
CA GLY A 136 21.21 -3.13 -13.33
C GLY A 136 21.52 -4.28 -14.29
N GLU A 137 22.17 -5.36 -13.84
CA GLU A 137 22.37 -6.58 -14.62
C GLU A 137 21.23 -7.58 -14.38
N THR A 138 20.75 -8.19 -15.45
CA THR A 138 19.79 -9.29 -15.38
C THR A 138 20.53 -10.60 -15.15
N ALA A 139 19.98 -11.44 -14.26
CA ALA A 139 20.55 -12.73 -13.92
C ALA A 139 19.49 -13.83 -13.97
N LEU A 140 19.95 -15.04 -14.26
CA LEU A 140 19.12 -16.23 -14.30
C LEU A 140 19.70 -17.31 -13.37
N ALA A 141 18.85 -17.84 -12.50
CA ALA A 141 19.19 -18.92 -11.58
C ALA A 141 18.24 -20.10 -11.81
N PHE A 142 18.71 -21.32 -11.57
CA PHE A 142 17.90 -22.52 -11.73
C PHE A 142 17.67 -23.21 -10.38
N TYR A 143 16.46 -23.68 -10.18
CA TYR A 143 16.12 -24.60 -9.10
C TYR A 143 15.66 -25.92 -9.68
N THR A 144 15.98 -27.02 -9.02
CA THR A 144 15.50 -28.35 -9.39
C THR A 144 14.48 -28.82 -8.37
N ALA A 145 13.31 -29.23 -8.84
CA ALA A 145 12.28 -29.88 -8.03
C ALA A 145 12.06 -31.30 -8.53
N LYS A 146 12.02 -32.25 -7.59
CA LYS A 146 11.71 -33.66 -7.87
C LYS A 146 10.62 -34.16 -6.95
N ASN A 147 9.64 -34.86 -7.50
CA ASN A 147 8.63 -35.58 -6.73
C ASN A 147 9.05 -37.05 -6.55
N PRO A 148 9.53 -37.47 -5.36
CA PRO A 148 9.92 -38.86 -5.13
C PRO A 148 8.74 -39.81 -4.83
N THR A 149 7.50 -39.31 -4.84
CA THR A 149 6.32 -40.09 -4.47
C THR A 149 5.65 -40.74 -5.69
N ASP A 150 4.82 -41.76 -5.45
CA ASP A 150 4.07 -42.47 -6.50
C ASP A 150 2.76 -41.78 -6.90
N LYS A 151 2.52 -40.56 -6.41
CA LYS A 151 1.29 -39.79 -6.69
C LYS A 151 1.64 -38.41 -7.23
N PRO A 152 0.80 -37.82 -8.09
CA PRO A 152 0.94 -36.42 -8.44
C PRO A 152 0.74 -35.56 -7.19
N VAL A 153 1.60 -34.57 -7.02
CA VAL A 153 1.54 -33.62 -5.91
C VAL A 153 1.47 -32.23 -6.54
N VAL A 154 0.62 -31.37 -5.98
CA VAL A 154 0.52 -29.96 -6.37
C VAL A 154 1.20 -29.12 -5.30
N GLY A 155 2.11 -28.26 -5.71
CA GLY A 155 2.86 -27.36 -4.85
C GLY A 155 2.63 -25.90 -5.22
N ILE A 156 2.53 -25.04 -4.20
CA ILE A 156 2.60 -23.59 -4.34
C ILE A 156 3.87 -23.11 -3.63
N SER A 157 4.55 -22.09 -4.16
CA SER A 157 5.76 -21.55 -3.51
C SER A 157 5.60 -20.11 -3.08
N THR A 158 6.15 -19.80 -1.91
CA THR A 158 6.31 -18.41 -1.46
C THR A 158 7.78 -18.06 -1.48
N TYR A 159 8.09 -16.78 -1.66
CA TYR A 159 9.47 -16.30 -1.62
C TYR A 159 9.64 -15.18 -0.62
N ASN A 160 10.86 -15.07 -0.13
CA ASN A 160 11.31 -13.95 0.69
C ASN A 160 12.69 -13.49 0.25
N VAL A 161 12.91 -12.18 0.34
CA VAL A 161 14.19 -11.52 0.08
C VAL A 161 14.71 -10.97 1.40
N ILE A 162 15.96 -11.28 1.72
CA ILE A 162 16.63 -10.83 2.94
C ILE A 162 17.94 -10.12 2.53
N PRO A 163 18.24 -8.91 3.05
CA PRO A 163 17.42 -8.13 3.98
C PRO A 163 16.14 -7.57 3.31
N PHE A 164 15.14 -7.20 4.12
CA PHE A 164 13.81 -6.81 3.62
C PHE A 164 13.86 -5.49 2.84
N GLU A 165 14.76 -4.61 3.22
CA GLU A 165 15.03 -3.32 2.57
C GLU A 165 15.49 -3.54 1.13
N ALA A 166 16.30 -4.58 0.89
CA ALA A 166 16.74 -4.96 -0.46
C ALA A 166 15.60 -5.55 -1.32
N GLY A 167 14.52 -6.01 -0.69
CA GLY A 167 13.34 -6.56 -1.39
C GLY A 167 12.66 -5.53 -2.29
N ALA A 168 12.71 -4.23 -1.96
CA ALA A 168 12.13 -3.16 -2.78
C ALA A 168 12.85 -2.97 -4.12
N TYR A 169 14.15 -3.30 -4.17
CA TYR A 169 14.99 -3.17 -5.36
C TYR A 169 15.13 -4.49 -6.12
N PHE A 170 14.65 -5.59 -5.55
CA PHE A 170 14.74 -6.92 -6.14
C PHE A 170 13.51 -7.18 -7.02
N ASN A 171 13.68 -7.00 -8.33
CA ASN A 171 12.60 -7.16 -9.29
C ASN A 171 12.64 -8.55 -9.92
N LYS A 172 11.67 -9.39 -9.54
CA LYS A 172 11.50 -10.71 -10.12
C LYS A 172 10.59 -10.64 -11.35
N ILE A 173 11.16 -10.84 -12.53
CA ILE A 173 10.43 -10.71 -13.80
C ILE A 173 9.58 -11.96 -14.09
N GLN A 174 10.07 -13.17 -13.77
CA GLN A 174 9.33 -14.42 -14.02
C GLN A 174 9.41 -15.37 -12.82
N CYS A 175 8.24 -15.77 -12.29
CA CYS A 175 8.09 -16.46 -11.00
C CYS A 175 7.08 -17.61 -11.09
N PHE A 176 7.53 -18.86 -10.92
CA PHE A 176 6.67 -20.05 -10.68
C PHE A 176 5.84 -19.98 -9.39
N CYS A 177 5.89 -18.86 -8.67
CA CYS A 177 5.51 -18.79 -7.27
C CYS A 177 4.03 -18.54 -7.06
N PHE A 178 3.38 -17.98 -8.08
CA PHE A 178 1.95 -17.70 -8.02
C PHE A 178 1.11 -18.73 -8.76
N GLU A 179 1.75 -19.72 -9.39
CA GLU A 179 1.08 -20.76 -10.13
C GLU A 179 1.28 -22.10 -9.43
N GLU A 180 0.18 -22.85 -9.29
CA GLU A 180 0.19 -24.21 -8.79
C GLU A 180 1.03 -25.08 -9.74
N GLN A 181 2.15 -25.60 -9.24
CA GLN A 181 2.99 -26.53 -9.99
C GLN A 181 2.56 -27.95 -9.65
N MET A 182 2.15 -28.72 -10.65
CA MET A 182 1.87 -30.14 -10.50
C MET A 182 3.05 -30.95 -11.00
N LEU A 183 3.65 -31.78 -10.14
CA LEU A 183 4.69 -32.73 -10.54
C LEU A 183 4.14 -34.16 -10.47
N ASN A 184 4.27 -34.89 -11.58
CA ASN A 184 3.89 -36.29 -11.66
C ASN A 184 4.81 -37.16 -10.81
N PRO A 185 4.44 -38.43 -10.56
CA PRO A 185 5.28 -39.38 -9.85
C PRO A 185 6.68 -39.49 -10.47
N HIS A 186 7.72 -39.39 -9.66
CA HIS A 186 9.14 -39.49 -10.06
C HIS A 186 9.60 -38.45 -11.09
N GLU A 187 8.79 -37.42 -11.35
CA GLU A 187 9.14 -36.34 -12.26
C GLU A 187 10.15 -35.38 -11.62
N GLU A 188 11.09 -34.91 -12.45
CA GLU A 188 12.11 -33.93 -12.08
C GLU A 188 12.08 -32.80 -13.11
N VAL A 189 11.94 -31.56 -12.63
CA VAL A 189 11.80 -30.37 -13.48
C VAL A 189 12.75 -29.28 -12.99
N ASP A 190 13.40 -28.61 -13.94
CA ASP A 190 14.19 -27.42 -13.68
C ASP A 190 13.35 -26.15 -13.87
N MET A 191 13.34 -25.32 -12.83
CA MET A 191 12.57 -24.09 -12.71
C MET A 191 13.50 -22.88 -12.81
N PRO A 192 13.60 -22.22 -13.97
CA PRO A 192 14.36 -20.97 -14.12
C PRO A 192 13.72 -19.78 -13.40
N VAL A 193 14.53 -19.02 -12.67
CA VAL A 193 14.15 -17.76 -12.04
C VAL A 193 14.94 -16.64 -12.70
N PHE A 194 14.23 -15.75 -13.39
CA PHE A 194 14.79 -14.56 -14.02
C PHE A 194 14.51 -13.31 -13.18
N PHE A 195 15.57 -12.57 -12.85
CA PHE A 195 15.49 -11.39 -11.98
C PHE A 195 16.57 -10.37 -12.32
N TYR A 196 16.40 -9.16 -11.81
CA TYR A 196 17.43 -8.12 -11.81
C TYR A 196 17.33 -7.31 -10.51
N ILE A 197 18.38 -6.56 -10.23
CA ILE A 197 18.46 -5.68 -9.08
C ILE A 197 18.47 -4.25 -9.60
N ASP A 198 17.58 -3.41 -9.10
CA ASP A 198 17.53 -2.01 -9.50
C ASP A 198 18.81 -1.28 -9.04
N PRO A 199 19.51 -0.53 -9.93
CA PRO A 199 20.68 0.26 -9.56
C PRO A 199 20.39 1.33 -8.49
N GLU A 200 19.13 1.71 -8.25
CA GLU A 200 18.75 2.61 -7.15
C GLU A 200 19.17 2.06 -5.76
N ILE A 201 19.44 0.74 -5.63
CA ILE A 201 19.96 0.14 -4.39
C ILE A 201 21.30 0.73 -3.92
N THR A 202 22.11 1.28 -4.83
CA THR A 202 23.39 1.91 -4.48
C THR A 202 23.22 3.30 -3.88
N GLN A 203 22.05 3.90 -4.03
CA GLN A 203 21.75 5.24 -3.52
C GLN A 203 21.13 5.21 -2.12
N ASP A 204 20.66 4.04 -1.66
CA ASP A 204 20.07 3.87 -0.33
C ASP A 204 21.15 3.73 0.76
N PRO A 205 21.23 4.67 1.72
CA PRO A 205 22.18 4.59 2.84
C PRO A 205 21.97 3.35 3.72
N ALA A 206 20.75 2.82 3.83
CA ALA A 206 20.46 1.63 4.64
C ALA A 206 21.11 0.37 4.06
N LEU A 207 21.31 0.34 2.75
CA LEU A 207 21.86 -0.80 2.02
C LEU A 207 23.31 -0.58 1.59
N GLU A 208 23.96 0.52 2.00
CA GLU A 208 25.35 0.86 1.65
C GLU A 208 26.35 -0.27 1.97
N TYR A 209 26.16 -0.95 3.10
CA TYR A 209 27.03 -2.07 3.55
C TYR A 209 26.44 -3.46 3.27
N CYS A 210 25.28 -3.54 2.61
CA CYS A 210 24.61 -4.79 2.30
C CYS A 210 25.08 -5.38 0.96
N ASP A 211 26.14 -6.18 0.98
CA ASP A 211 26.65 -6.82 -0.24
C ASP A 211 26.06 -8.20 -0.53
N THR A 212 25.23 -8.73 0.39
CA THR A 212 24.66 -10.08 0.28
C THR A 212 23.15 -10.02 0.38
N ILE A 213 22.47 -10.49 -0.65
CA ILE A 213 21.01 -10.64 -0.68
C ILE A 213 20.70 -12.12 -0.76
N THR A 214 19.81 -12.62 0.10
CA THR A 214 19.37 -14.01 0.09
C THR A 214 17.95 -14.09 -0.44
N LEU A 215 17.78 -14.80 -1.54
CA LEU A 215 16.49 -15.17 -2.10
C LEU A 215 16.14 -16.56 -1.60
N SER A 216 15.15 -16.65 -0.71
CA SER A 216 14.67 -17.94 -0.19
C SER A 216 13.33 -18.28 -0.81
N TYR A 217 13.21 -19.52 -1.28
CA TYR A 217 11.96 -20.13 -1.74
C TYR A 217 11.50 -21.18 -0.77
N THR A 218 10.21 -21.22 -0.46
CA THR A 218 9.61 -22.29 0.32
C THR A 218 8.41 -22.86 -0.43
N PHE A 219 8.43 -24.17 -0.70
CA PHE A 219 7.31 -24.89 -1.32
C PHE A 219 6.38 -25.48 -0.27
N PHE A 220 5.08 -25.29 -0.48
CA PHE A 220 4.01 -25.86 0.32
C PHE A 220 3.12 -26.74 -0.54
N GLU A 221 2.60 -27.82 0.05
CA GLU A 221 1.68 -28.72 -0.64
C GLU A 221 0.29 -28.06 -0.71
N ALA A 222 -0.20 -27.81 -1.93
CA ALA A 222 -1.55 -27.36 -2.17
C ALA A 222 -2.49 -28.57 -2.14
N LYS A 223 -2.98 -28.93 -0.94
CA LYS A 223 -4.04 -29.95 -0.82
C LYS A 223 -5.39 -29.30 -1.05
N GLU A 224 -6.14 -29.79 -2.03
CA GLU A 224 -7.58 -29.54 -2.08
C GLU A 224 -8.22 -30.04 -0.78
N GLY A 225 -8.78 -29.12 0.02
CA GLY A 225 -9.46 -29.45 1.27
C GLY A 225 -8.66 -29.24 2.56
N LEU A 226 -7.58 -28.45 2.54
CA LEU A 226 -7.02 -27.92 3.80
C LEU A 226 -8.10 -27.08 4.51
N LYS A 227 -8.80 -27.70 5.48
CA LYS A 227 -9.71 -27.00 6.40
C LYS A 227 -8.86 -26.09 7.28
N LEU A 228 -8.56 -24.91 6.78
CA LEU A 228 -8.04 -23.82 7.58
C LEU A 228 -9.13 -23.49 8.60
N ASN A 229 -8.87 -23.74 9.88
CA ASN A 229 -9.71 -23.24 10.97
C ASN A 229 -9.55 -21.73 11.00
N PHE A 230 -10.27 -21.03 10.14
CA PHE A 230 -10.33 -19.58 10.17
C PHE A 230 -11.03 -19.15 11.46
N PRO A 231 -10.48 -18.20 12.23
CA PRO A 231 -11.23 -17.58 13.32
C PRO A 231 -12.52 -16.98 12.75
N THR A 232 -13.63 -17.13 13.46
CA THR A 232 -15.02 -16.81 13.05
C THR A 232 -15.21 -15.42 12.41
N TYR A 233 -14.25 -14.50 12.57
CA TYR A 233 -14.28 -13.16 11.98
C TYR A 233 -13.91 -13.12 10.48
N ALA A 234 -13.12 -14.06 9.97
CA ALA A 234 -12.77 -14.11 8.55
C ALA A 234 -13.86 -14.85 7.76
N LYS A 235 -14.78 -14.11 7.12
CA LYS A 235 -15.72 -14.73 6.18
C LYS A 235 -14.96 -15.23 4.95
N PRO A 236 -15.07 -16.52 4.59
CA PRO A 236 -14.56 -16.99 3.31
C PRO A 236 -15.43 -16.40 2.19
N HIS A 237 -14.80 -15.68 1.26
CA HIS A 237 -15.43 -15.41 -0.03
C HIS A 237 -15.33 -16.70 -0.84
N ALA A 238 -16.46 -17.39 -0.99
CA ALA A 238 -16.56 -18.51 -1.92
C ALA A 238 -16.28 -17.99 -3.33
N ALA A 239 -15.23 -18.48 -3.97
CA ALA A 239 -15.05 -18.36 -5.40
C ALA A 239 -16.13 -19.22 -6.06
N SER A 240 -17.12 -18.57 -6.68
CA SER A 240 -18.13 -19.23 -7.50
C SER A 240 -17.46 -19.74 -8.78
N ALA A 241 -17.68 -21.03 -9.07
CA ALA A 241 -17.30 -21.71 -10.30
C ALA A 241 -18.00 -21.13 -11.55
#